data_AF-A0A1X1QQN7-F1
#
_entry.id   AF-A0A1X1QQN7-F1
#
_cell.length_a   1.000
_cell.length_b   1.000
_cell.length_c   1.000
_cell.angle_alpha   90.00
_cell.angle_beta   90.00
_cell.angle_gamma   90.00
#
_symmetry.space_group_name_H-M   'P 1'
#
loop_
_entity.id
_entity.type
_entity.pdbx_description
1 polymer ?
#
loop_
_entity_poly.entity_id
_entity_poly.type
_entity_poly.pdbx_seq_one_letter_code
_entity_poly.pdbx_strand_id
1 'polypeptide(L)'
;MADQVQHKGCRGKPLSEQEQARNKAIAVTRAGSERPFATYKRHYRLARTRFMGLGKNATVYGLAAMAANIRKGAKFLTLYGIQSQVMRGNCVKNQGKALKTGMKSI
;
A
#
# COMPACT_ATOMS: atom_id res chain seq x y z
N MET A 1 10.10 11.42 -24.83
CA MET A 1 9.11 10.48 -24.26
C MET A 1 7.77 11.22 -24.17
N ALA A 2 6.88 11.07 -25.17
CA ALA A 2 5.71 11.93 -25.27
C ALA A 2 4.44 11.34 -24.61
N ASP A 3 4.35 10.01 -24.49
CA ASP A 3 3.14 9.32 -24.03
C ASP A 3 3.48 8.26 -22.96
N GLN A 4 2.74 8.26 -21.84
CA GLN A 4 2.82 7.27 -20.74
C GLN A 4 1.84 6.10 -20.92
N VAL A 5 1.31 5.89 -22.14
CA VAL A 5 0.45 4.75 -22.48
C VAL A 5 1.27 3.48 -22.68
N GLN A 6 0.79 2.40 -22.06
CA GLN A 6 1.33 1.06 -22.26
C GLN A 6 0.82 0.48 -23.59
N HIS A 7 1.73 -0.08 -24.39
CA HIS A 7 1.33 -0.79 -25.61
C HIS A 7 0.76 -2.17 -25.27
N LYS A 8 -0.17 -2.63 -26.10
CA LYS A 8 -0.80 -3.94 -25.97
C LYS A 8 -0.46 -4.78 -27.20
N GLY A 9 -0.03 -6.02 -26.98
CA GLY A 9 0.13 -6.98 -28.07
C GLY A 9 -1.22 -7.31 -28.71
N CYS A 10 -1.21 -7.59 -30.00
CA CYS A 10 -2.40 -8.05 -30.74
C CYS A 10 -2.12 -9.42 -31.39
N ARG A 11 -3.18 -10.08 -31.88
CA ARG A 11 -3.07 -11.42 -32.48
C ARG A 11 -2.07 -11.39 -33.64
N GLY A 12 -1.07 -12.26 -33.60
CA GLY A 12 0.00 -12.32 -34.61
C GLY A 12 1.08 -11.25 -34.48
N LYS A 13 0.98 -10.32 -33.51
CA LYS A 13 1.99 -9.31 -33.24
C LYS A 13 2.27 -9.20 -31.74
N PRO A 14 3.14 -10.07 -31.21
CA PRO A 14 3.56 -9.98 -29.81
C PRO A 14 4.34 -8.68 -29.57
N LEU A 15 4.35 -8.22 -28.31
CA LEU A 15 5.14 -7.05 -27.90
C LEU A 15 6.63 -7.34 -28.06
N SER A 16 7.34 -6.43 -28.70
CA SER A 16 8.81 -6.47 -28.74
C SER A 16 9.39 -6.30 -27.34
N GLU A 17 10.62 -6.77 -27.12
CA GLU A 17 11.30 -6.64 -25.83
C GLU A 17 11.45 -5.19 -25.38
N GLN A 18 11.68 -4.28 -26.33
CA GLN A 18 11.78 -2.84 -26.07
C GLN A 18 10.44 -2.26 -25.56
N GLU A 19 9.31 -2.66 -26.17
CA GLU A 19 7.99 -2.26 -25.71
C GLU A 19 7.64 -2.86 -24.35
N GLN A 20 8.06 -4.10 -24.09
CA GLN A 20 7.89 -4.73 -22.78
C GLN A 20 8.68 -3.99 -21.69
N ALA A 21 9.95 -3.64 -21.97
CA ALA A 21 10.78 -2.86 -21.05
C ALA A 21 10.16 -1.49 -20.77
N ARG A 22 9.64 -0.82 -21.80
CA ARG A 22 8.92 0.46 -21.65
C ARG A 22 7.65 0.31 -20.81
N ASN A 23 6.84 -0.69 -21.11
CA ASN A 23 5.62 -0.99 -20.35
C ASN A 23 5.91 -1.30 -18.89
N LYS A 24 7.03 -1.99 -18.61
CA LYS A 24 7.49 -2.29 -17.26
C LYS A 24 7.87 -1.03 -16.50
N ALA A 25 8.59 -0.11 -17.14
CA ALA A 25 8.93 1.19 -16.53
C ALA A 25 7.66 2.00 -16.21
N ILE A 26 6.70 2.08 -17.15
CA ILE A 26 5.41 2.76 -16.94
C ILE A 26 4.60 2.08 -15.81
N ALA A 27 4.60 0.75 -15.76
CA ALA A 27 3.85 -0.02 -14.76
C ALA A 27 4.27 0.31 -13.33
N VAL A 28 5.56 0.58 -13.08
CA VAL A 28 6.06 0.95 -11.75
C VAL A 28 5.40 2.25 -11.26
N THR A 29 5.36 3.27 -12.12
CA THR A 29 4.72 4.55 -11.80
C THR A 29 3.22 4.38 -11.58
N ARG A 30 2.52 3.65 -12.45
CA ARG A 30 1.06 3.39 -12.33
C ARG A 30 0.73 2.60 -11.07
N ALA A 31 1.51 1.58 -10.75
CA ALA A 31 1.31 0.79 -9.54
C ALA A 31 1.40 1.64 -8.26
N GLY A 32 2.20 2.72 -8.28
CA GLY A 32 2.28 3.69 -7.19
C GLY A 32 0.94 4.38 -6.91
N SER A 33 0.24 4.83 -7.95
CA SER A 33 -1.05 5.52 -7.82
C SER A 33 -2.24 4.57 -7.67
N GLU A 34 -2.22 3.40 -8.30
CA GLU A 34 -3.35 2.45 -8.27
C GLU A 34 -3.48 1.72 -6.92
N ARG A 35 -2.35 1.42 -6.25
CA ARG A 35 -2.34 0.75 -4.93
C ARG A 35 -3.14 1.49 -3.84
N PRO A 36 -3.02 2.81 -3.63
CA PRO A 36 -3.84 3.51 -2.65
C PRO A 36 -5.33 3.47 -3.02
N PHE A 37 -5.71 3.61 -4.30
CA PHE A 37 -7.12 3.47 -4.71
C PHE A 37 -7.69 2.08 -4.39
N ALA A 38 -6.95 1.01 -4.67
CA ALA A 38 -7.35 -0.34 -4.31
C ALA A 38 -7.51 -0.49 -2.79
N THR A 39 -6.58 0.10 -2.03
CA THR A 39 -6.63 0.13 -0.55
C THR A 39 -7.88 0.85 -0.05
N TYR A 40 -8.23 2.00 -0.64
CA TYR A 40 -9.39 2.78 -0.26
C TYR A 40 -10.70 2.04 -0.54
N LYS A 41 -10.81 1.43 -1.72
CA LYS A 41 -11.98 0.63 -2.09
C LYS A 41 -12.17 -0.55 -1.15
N ARG A 42 -11.10 -1.29 -0.83
CA ARG A 42 -11.15 -2.51 0.00
C ARG A 42 -11.30 -2.22 1.50
N HIS A 43 -10.45 -1.38 2.06
CA HIS A 43 -10.35 -1.19 3.51
C HIS A 43 -11.24 -0.05 4.05
N TYR A 44 -11.56 0.94 3.21
CA TYR A 44 -12.37 2.10 3.59
C TYR A 44 -13.75 2.08 2.92
N ARG A 45 -14.12 0.96 2.28
CA ARG A 45 -15.43 0.73 1.64
C ARG A 45 -15.81 1.79 0.60
N LEU A 46 -14.82 2.40 -0.06
CA LEU A 46 -15.06 3.37 -1.13
C LEU A 46 -15.39 2.74 -2.49
N ALA A 47 -15.54 1.41 -2.56
CA ALA A 47 -15.99 0.75 -3.78
C ALA A 47 -17.40 1.20 -4.18
N ARG A 48 -18.31 1.33 -3.19
CA ARG A 48 -19.62 1.95 -3.34
C ARG A 48 -19.94 2.75 -2.08
N THR A 49 -19.94 4.07 -2.20
CA THR A 49 -20.33 4.95 -1.11
C THR A 49 -21.85 5.04 -1.01
N ARG A 50 -22.37 5.12 0.21
CA ARG A 50 -23.81 5.28 0.47
C ARG A 50 -24.29 6.73 0.36
N PHE A 51 -23.38 7.68 0.24
CA PHE A 51 -23.69 9.10 0.29
C PHE A 51 -24.09 9.62 -1.09
N MET A 52 -25.22 10.32 -1.13
CA MET A 52 -25.70 10.99 -2.33
C MET A 52 -25.09 12.39 -2.41
N GLY A 53 -24.35 12.65 -3.49
CA GLY A 53 -23.70 13.93 -3.78
C GLY A 53 -22.17 13.87 -3.77
N LEU A 54 -21.56 14.60 -4.71
CA LEU A 54 -20.11 14.63 -4.91
C LEU A 54 -19.35 15.16 -3.68
N GLY A 55 -19.87 16.21 -3.02
CA GLY A 55 -19.22 16.80 -1.84
C GLY A 55 -19.08 15.81 -0.68
N LYS A 56 -20.15 15.06 -0.36
CA LYS A 56 -20.11 14.05 0.71
C LYS A 56 -19.14 12.92 0.38
N ASN A 57 -19.12 12.49 -0.89
CA ASN A 57 -18.18 11.48 -1.36
C ASN A 57 -16.73 11.96 -1.29
N ALA A 58 -16.47 13.23 -1.65
CA ALA A 58 -15.15 13.84 -1.56
C ALA A 58 -14.65 13.93 -0.11
N THR A 59 -15.51 14.33 0.84
CA THR A 59 -15.16 14.37 2.26
C THR A 59 -14.74 13.00 2.79
N VAL A 60 -15.52 11.96 2.50
CA VAL A 60 -15.24 10.59 2.99
C VAL A 60 -13.97 10.05 2.34
N TYR A 61 -13.76 10.35 1.06
CA TYR A 61 -12.52 10.03 0.37
C TYR A 61 -11.30 10.71 1.03
N GLY A 62 -11.40 12.00 1.35
CA GLY A 62 -10.36 12.74 2.07
C GLY A 62 -10.04 12.13 3.44
N LEU A 63 -11.07 11.79 4.21
CA LEU A 63 -10.91 11.10 5.50
C LEU A 63 -10.20 9.75 5.36
N ALA A 64 -10.57 8.95 4.36
CA ALA A 64 -9.93 7.67 4.08
C ALA A 64 -8.45 7.84 3.70
N ALA A 65 -8.13 8.84 2.89
CA ALA A 65 -6.75 9.16 2.50
C ALA A 65 -5.89 9.56 3.72
N MET A 66 -6.41 10.44 4.59
CA MET A 66 -5.72 10.83 5.83
C MET A 66 -5.50 9.62 6.74
N ALA A 67 -6.53 8.81 6.98
CA ALA A 67 -6.43 7.60 7.79
C ALA A 67 -5.42 6.58 7.22
N ALA A 68 -5.36 6.44 5.90
CA ALA A 68 -4.41 5.54 5.25
C ALA A 68 -2.96 6.02 5.39
N ASN A 69 -2.73 7.33 5.29
CA ASN A 69 -1.41 7.92 5.52
C ASN A 69 -0.96 7.73 6.97
N ILE A 70 -1.85 7.94 7.95
CA ILE A 70 -1.57 7.68 9.37
C ILE A 70 -1.19 6.21 9.59
N ARG A 71 -1.99 5.27 9.06
CA ARG A 71 -1.70 3.83 9.17
C ARG A 71 -0.35 3.45 8.53
N LYS A 72 -0.02 4.07 7.38
CA LYS A 72 1.28 3.87 6.72
C LYS A 72 2.42 4.43 7.56
N GLY A 73 2.27 5.62 8.13
CA GLY A 73 3.22 6.25 9.04
C GLY A 73 3.46 5.41 10.31
N ALA A 74 2.39 4.93 10.94
CA ALA A 74 2.48 4.03 12.09
C ALA A 74 3.26 2.76 11.76
N LYS A 75 2.98 2.12 10.62
CA LYS A 75 3.73 0.94 10.16
C LYS A 75 5.20 1.27 9.89
N PHE A 76 5.48 2.42 9.29
CA PHE A 76 6.86 2.88 9.07
C PHE A 76 7.61 3.05 10.39
N LEU A 77 6.99 3.68 11.39
CA LEU A 77 7.57 3.83 12.73
C LEU A 77 7.76 2.49 13.43
N THR A 78 6.86 1.53 13.27
CA THR A 78 7.04 0.18 13.82
C THR A 78 8.23 -0.55 13.19
N LEU A 79 8.47 -0.37 11.89
CA LEU A 79 9.53 -1.10 11.16
C LEU A 79 10.89 -0.41 11.20
N TYR A 80 10.91 0.91 11.13
CA TYR A 80 12.11 1.73 10.94
C TYR A 80 12.25 2.85 11.97
N GLY A 81 11.30 2.98 12.90
CA GLY A 81 11.42 3.93 13.99
C GLY A 81 12.69 3.64 14.77
N ILE A 82 13.65 4.56 14.69
CA ILE A 82 14.81 4.61 15.55
C ILE A 82 14.29 4.46 16.98
N GLN A 83 14.71 3.41 17.68
CA GLN A 83 14.55 3.38 19.13
C GLN A 83 15.34 4.58 19.65
N SER A 84 14.67 5.69 19.92
CA SER A 84 15.21 6.66 20.86
C SER A 84 15.18 5.99 22.23
N GLN A 85 16.21 5.17 22.48
CA GLN A 85 16.68 4.75 23.80
C GLN A 85 17.20 5.98 24.56
N VAL A 86 16.42 7.06 24.63
CA VAL A 86 16.78 8.31 25.31
C VAL A 86 15.48 8.91 25.85
N MET A 87 15.23 8.63 27.13
CA MET A 87 14.34 9.36 28.05
C MET A 87 12.82 9.12 27.93
N ARG A 88 12.33 8.07 28.60
CA ARG A 88 11.24 8.18 29.58
C ARG A 88 11.26 6.94 30.48
N GLY A 89 11.56 7.17 31.75
CA GLY A 89 11.87 6.14 32.73
C GLY A 89 10.75 5.14 32.97
N ASN A 90 11.19 3.95 33.39
CA ASN A 90 10.53 3.01 34.28
C ASN A 90 9.15 2.49 33.86
N CYS A 91 9.12 1.29 33.28
CA CYS A 91 8.56 0.09 33.93
C CYS A 91 8.60 -1.09 32.95
N VAL A 92 9.46 -2.07 33.23
CA VAL A 92 9.48 -3.37 32.54
C VAL A 92 8.15 -4.08 32.85
N LYS A 93 7.25 -4.15 31.87
CA LYS A 93 6.23 -5.21 31.82
C LYS A 93 6.57 -6.15 30.69
N ASN A 94 7.36 -7.14 31.09
CA ASN A 94 7.67 -8.34 30.36
C ASN A 94 6.37 -9.11 30.07
N GLN A 95 5.89 -9.15 28.82
CA GLN A 95 4.95 -10.17 28.36
C GLN A 95 5.22 -10.52 26.89
N GLY A 96 5.57 -11.79 26.63
CA GLY A 96 5.32 -12.43 25.34
C GLY A 96 6.51 -12.81 24.45
N LYS A 97 7.69 -13.18 24.97
CA LYS A 97 8.62 -14.00 24.19
C LYS A 97 8.22 -15.48 24.27
N ALA A 98 7.52 -15.97 23.26
CA ALA A 98 7.41 -17.40 22.98
C ALA A 98 7.90 -17.66 21.54
N LEU A 99 9.21 -17.81 21.39
CA LEU A 99 9.82 -18.45 20.23
C LEU A 99 10.67 -19.62 20.77
N LYS A 100 10.17 -20.84 20.59
CA LYS A 100 10.95 -22.09 20.57
C LYS A 100 10.23 -23.00 19.56
N THR A 101 10.71 -23.05 18.31
CA THR A 101 11.57 -24.10 17.74
C THR A 101 10.98 -25.51 17.84
N GLY A 102 10.95 -26.18 16.69
CA GLY A 102 10.13 -27.36 16.41
C GLY A 102 10.41 -28.61 17.23
N MET A 103 9.38 -29.46 17.28
CA MET A 103 9.48 -30.90 17.53
C MET A 103 8.89 -31.62 16.31
N LYS A 104 9.73 -32.44 15.67
CA LYS A 104 9.31 -33.60 14.89
C LYS A 104 8.67 -34.60 15.85
N SER A 105 7.58 -35.25 15.43
CA SER A 105 7.31 -36.69 15.58
C SER A 105 5.83 -37.00 15.30
N ILE A 106 5.65 -38.08 14.52
CA ILE A 106 4.42 -38.77 14.08
C ILE A 106 3.70 -38.13 12.90
#